data_AF-A0A927ACG5-F1
#
_entry.id   AF-A0A927ACG5-F1
#
_cell.length_a   1.000
_cell.length_b   1.000
_cell.length_c   1.000
_cell.angle_alpha   90.00
_cell.angle_beta   90.00
_cell.angle_gamma   90.00
#
_symmetry.space_group_name_H-M   'P 1'
#
loop_
_entity.id
_entity.type
_entity.pdbx_description
1 polymer ?
#
loop_
_entity_poly.entity_id
_entity_poly.type
_entity_poly.pdbx_seq_one_letter_code
_entity_poly.pdbx_strand_id
1 'polypeptide(L)' 'MYFAEFTLPGTMELVNELVIHAASEAIATQFAQEYASHWEFELFALTVATEQQVRFCRLTGNAVAIA' A
#
# COMPACT_ATOMS: atom_id res chain seq x y z
N MET A 1 -1.49 -4.52 10.06
CA MET A 1 -1.89 -4.28 8.66
C MET A 1 -1.63 -2.83 8.36
N TYR A 2 -1.06 -2.56 7.20
CA TYR A 2 -0.65 -1.23 6.77
C TYR A 2 -1.41 -0.84 5.52
N PHE A 3 -1.71 0.43 5.36
CA PHE A 3 -2.34 0.99 4.18
C PHE A 3 -1.31 1.82 3.43
N ALA A 4 -1.01 1.41 2.21
CA ALA A 4 -0.07 2.09 1.33
C ALA A 4 -0.85 2.85 0.24
N GLU A 5 -0.52 4.11 0.07
CA GLU A 5 -1.07 4.99 -0.96
C GLU A 5 0.03 5.29 -1.98
N PHE A 6 -0.31 5.22 -3.26
CA PHE A 6 0.64 5.40 -4.35
C PHE A 6 0.19 6.51 -5.29
N THR A 7 1.14 7.32 -5.77
CA THR A 7 0.90 8.42 -6.71
C THR A 7 1.68 8.26 -8.01
N LEU A 8 1.29 8.98 -9.06
CA LEU A 8 2.17 9.14 -10.23
C LEU A 8 3.41 9.96 -9.86
N PRO A 9 4.58 9.66 -10.44
CA PRO A 9 5.79 10.41 -10.20
C PRO A 9 5.64 11.91 -10.43
N GLY A 10 6.07 12.71 -9.47
CA GLY A 10 6.02 14.18 -9.55
C GLY A 10 4.62 14.79 -9.45
N THR A 11 3.61 14.02 -9.02
CA THR A 11 2.24 14.50 -8.80
C THR A 11 1.72 14.11 -7.41
N MET A 12 0.57 14.69 -7.02
CA MET A 12 -0.20 14.22 -5.86
C MET A 12 -1.44 13.40 -6.29
N GLU A 13 -1.49 12.94 -7.54
CA GLU A 13 -2.61 12.16 -8.04
C GLU A 13 -2.49 10.71 -7.56
N LEU A 14 -3.43 10.27 -6.73
CA LEU A 14 -3.51 8.89 -6.24
C LEU A 14 -3.87 7.96 -7.40
N VAL A 15 -3.07 6.91 -7.59
CA VAL A 15 -3.27 5.90 -8.64
C VAL A 15 -3.54 4.53 -8.12
N ASN A 16 -3.12 4.24 -6.89
CA ASN A 16 -3.39 2.95 -6.28
C ASN A 16 -3.34 3.02 -4.76
N GLU A 17 -4.00 2.06 -4.14
CA GLU A 17 -4.06 1.90 -2.70
C GLU A 17 -4.02 0.41 -2.39
N LEU A 18 -3.22 0.02 -1.39
CA LEU A 18 -3.05 -1.38 -1.03
C LEU A 18 -3.05 -1.58 0.48
N VAL A 19 -3.78 -2.58 0.94
CA VAL A 19 -3.65 -3.09 2.30
C VAL A 19 -2.60 -4.20 2.34
N ILE A 20 -1.57 -3.99 3.15
CA ILE A 20 -0.44 -4.90 3.33
C ILE A 20 -0.54 -5.53 4.72
N HIS A 21 -0.70 -6.84 4.79
CA HIS A 21 -0.56 -7.61 6.02
C HIS A 21 0.89 -8.07 6.16
N ALA A 22 1.64 -7.41 7.04
CA ALA A 22 3.04 -7.70 7.35
C ALA A 22 3.26 -7.73 8.87
N ALA A 23 4.33 -8.41 9.29
CA ALA A 23 4.70 -8.57 10.71
C ALA A 23 5.27 -7.29 11.35
N SER A 24 5.75 -6.34 10.55
CA SER A 24 6.27 -5.05 11.02
C SER A 24 6.13 -3.96 9.96
N GLU A 25 6.27 -2.71 10.38
CA GLU A 25 6.23 -1.55 9.48
C GLU A 25 7.40 -1.58 8.50
N ALA A 26 8.59 -1.99 8.95
CA ALA A 26 9.76 -2.11 8.09
C ALA A 26 9.52 -3.06 6.89
N ILE A 27 8.89 -4.22 7.14
CA ILE A 27 8.54 -5.19 6.08
C ILE A 27 7.49 -4.59 5.13
N ALA A 28 6.47 -3.91 5.68
CA ALA A 28 5.45 -3.25 4.87
C ALA A 28 6.03 -2.13 3.99
N THR A 29 6.94 -1.31 4.54
CA THR A 29 7.63 -0.25 3.81
C THR A 29 8.47 -0.81 2.68
N GLN A 30 9.27 -1.84 2.96
CA GLN A 30 10.10 -2.47 1.92
C GLN A 30 9.23 -2.98 0.77
N PHE A 31 8.18 -3.75 1.08
CA PHE A 31 7.28 -4.25 0.06
C PHE A 31 6.58 -3.14 -0.72
N ALA A 32 6.09 -2.09 -0.05
CA ALA A 32 5.42 -0.98 -0.70
C ALA A 32 6.38 -0.25 -1.66
N GLN A 33 7.65 -0.08 -1.28
CA GLN A 33 8.67 0.51 -2.15
C GLN A 33 8.98 -0.37 -3.37
N GLU A 34 9.13 -1.68 -3.17
CA GLU A 34 9.34 -2.64 -4.27
C GLU A 34 8.14 -2.67 -5.23
N TYR A 35 6.92 -2.66 -4.69
CA TYR A 35 5.69 -2.57 -5.46
C TYR A 35 5.63 -1.28 -6.28
N ALA A 36 5.88 -0.12 -5.65
CA ALA A 36 5.91 1.18 -6.32
C ALA A 36 6.94 1.19 -7.45
N SER A 37 8.15 0.69 -7.19
CA SER A 37 9.21 0.60 -8.20
C SER A 37 8.84 -0.32 -9.37
N HIS A 38 8.13 -1.43 -9.12
CA HIS A 38 7.74 -2.37 -10.17
C HIS A 38 6.72 -1.79 -11.14
N TRP A 39 5.84 -0.91 -10.65
CA TRP A 39 4.77 -0.30 -11.42
C TRP A 39 5.03 1.17 -11.80
N GLU A 40 6.24 1.67 -11.55
CA GLU A 40 6.65 3.06 -11.83
C GLU A 40 5.77 4.11 -11.11
N PHE A 41 5.37 3.81 -9.87
CA PHE A 41 4.68 4.73 -8.97
C PHE A 41 5.63 5.31 -7.93
N GLU A 42 5.14 6.31 -7.18
CA GLU A 42 5.76 6.79 -5.95
C GLU A 42 4.94 6.33 -4.74
N LEU A 43 5.61 5.87 -3.68
CA LEU A 43 4.97 5.63 -2.39
C LEU A 43 4.68 6.97 -1.73
N PHE A 44 3.41 7.34 -1.65
CA PHE A 44 2.98 8.60 -1.06
C PHE A 44 2.90 8.52 0.46
N ALA A 45 2.26 7.47 0.97
CA ALA A 45 2.12 7.26 2.41
C ALA A 45 2.05 5.77 2.76
N LEU A 46 2.55 5.45 3.95
CA LEU A 46 2.33 4.16 4.60
C LEU A 46 1.84 4.42 6.03
N THR A 47 0.64 3.95 6.34
CA THR A 47 0.01 4.16 7.65
C THR A 47 -0.53 2.85 8.22
N VAL A 48 -0.92 2.84 9.49
CA VAL A 48 -1.67 1.71 10.05
C VAL A 48 -3.07 1.69 9.43
N ALA A 49 -3.45 0.57 8.83
CA ALA A 49 -4.74 0.46 8.16
C ALA A 49 -5.90 0.49 9.16
N THR A 50 -6.93 1.28 8.87
CA THR A 50 -8.20 1.22 9.59
C THR A 50 -9.02 -0.01 9.17
N GLU A 51 -9.95 -0.46 10.03
CA GLU A 51 -10.83 -1.59 9.69
C GLU A 51 -11.63 -1.35 8.40
N GLN A 52 -12.06 -0.11 8.17
CA GLN A 52 -12.82 0.26 6.98
C GLN A 52 -11.98 0.11 5.70
N GLN A 53 -10.71 0.57 5.71
CA GLN A 53 -9.78 0.40 4.59
C GLN A 53 -9.50 -1.09 4.35
N VAL A 54 -9.26 -1.88 5.40
CA VAL A 54 -9.06 -3.33 5.28
C VAL A 54 -10.27 -3.99 4.62
N ARG A 55 -11.49 -3.63 5.03
CA ARG A 55 -12.72 -4.17 4.44
C ARG A 55 -12.88 -3.76 2.98
N PHE A 56 -12.66 -2.48 2.66
CA PHE A 56 -12.79 -1.96 1.30
C PHE A 56 -11.79 -2.65 0.35
N CYS A 57 -10.51 -2.67 0.72
CA CYS A 57 -9.46 -3.28 -0.10
C CYS A 57 -9.64 -4.80 -0.31
N ARG A 58 -10.21 -5.51 0.68
CA ARG A 58 -10.58 -6.92 0.49
C ARG A 58 -11.69 -7.10 -0.55
N LEU A 59 -12.64 -6.16 -0.64
CA LEU A 59 -13.73 -6.20 -1.61
C LEU A 59 -13.25 -5.84 -3.02
N THR A 60 -12.25 -4.97 -3.14
CA THR A 60 -11.70 -4.53 -4.43
C THR A 60 -10.54 -5.39 -4.93
N GLY A 61 -10.05 -6.33 -4.12
CA GLY A 61 -8.90 -7.19 -4.47
C GLY A 61 -7.53 -6.56 -4.18
N ASN A 62 -7.49 -5.39 -3.53
CA ASN A 62 -6.28 -4.64 -3.21
C ASN A 62 -5.73 -4.98 -1.81
N ALA A 63 -5.72 -6.27 -1.45
CA ALA A 63 -5.20 -6.73 -0.17
C ALA A 63 -4.17 -7.84 -0.38
N VAL A 64 -2.98 -7.66 0.20
CA VAL A 64 -1.85 -8.59 0.09
C VAL A 64 -1.38 -9.01 1.48
N ALA A 65 -0.99 -10.28 1.62
CA ALA A 65 -0.35 -10.81 2.82
C ALA A 65 1.08 -11.24 2.50
N ILE A 66 2.02 -10.85 3.35
CA ILE A 66 3.44 -11.14 3.22
C ILE A 66 3.82 -12.02 4.42
N ALA A 67 4.56 -13.11 4.13
CA ALA A 67 5.02 -14.06 5.14
C ALA A 67 6.19 -13.52 5.96
#